data_AF-A0A367Y6M2-F1
#
_entry.id   AF-A0A367Y6M2-F1
#
_cell.length_a   1.000
_cell.length_b   1.000
_cell.length_c   1.000
_cell.angle_alpha   90.00
_cell.angle_beta   90.00
_cell.angle_gamma   90.00
#
_symmetry.space_group_name_H-M   'P 1'
#
loop_
_entity.id
_entity.type
_entity.pdbx_description
1 polymer ?
#
loop_
_entity_poly.entity_id
_entity_poly.type
_entity_poly.pdbx_seq_one_letter_code
_entity_poly.pdbx_strand_id
1 'polypeptide(L)'
;MTTTTENAPTGASPESPAARRKRGAWIAAGAAVLALGGYLTAAAVISISSDPSDVVSSYLGAIAEGDASAAAQIVDPGDFVDDATYLTDDVLGPATSHIEVTRVTTTKRDGDTAEVEAEMQLAGQSYTHTFTVMRETGAFWLLQPGWRPDSPLTVNVAVVVQDELSLTGVEQVDLAGAELDLDVDTSGRRSTSAYVPVYPAVYELTGPDRGPYFAIAPAELVAFPSPTLGDNAVGSLAVTATEELRSAILDAAKVRADACVEPGTSTDAACPASIRQADPSTTGVAQEPYDLTFVNGQRFMTTVVFWRPAEEGATSGARTTSYRTSLVGTYTIDGDDLTIEFTPWEDQ
;
A
#
# COMPACT_ATOMS: atom_id res chain seq x y z
N MET A 1 14.29 68.38 76.35
CA MET A 1 13.52 69.24 75.43
C MET A 1 13.88 68.83 74.01
N THR A 2 12.85 68.67 73.18
CA THR A 2 12.74 68.23 71.77
C THR A 2 13.92 68.65 70.86
N THR A 3 14.35 67.88 69.85
CA THR A 3 13.60 67.50 68.62
C THR A 3 14.26 66.35 67.80
N THR A 4 13.40 65.66 67.03
CA THR A 4 13.51 64.57 66.04
C THR A 4 14.38 64.83 64.78
N THR A 5 14.84 63.73 64.13
CA THR A 5 14.82 63.39 62.65
C THR A 5 16.03 62.51 62.28
N GLU A 6 15.88 61.18 62.12
CA GLU A 6 15.68 60.40 60.87
C GLU A 6 16.89 60.36 59.91
N ASN A 7 17.57 59.21 59.80
CA ASN A 7 17.61 58.31 58.63
C ASN A 7 18.71 57.23 58.73
N ALA A 8 18.40 56.01 58.29
CA ALA A 8 19.32 54.87 58.11
C ALA A 8 19.88 54.86 56.65
N PRO A 9 20.90 54.04 56.28
CA PRO A 9 20.71 52.59 56.12
C PRO A 9 21.91 51.66 56.46
N THR A 10 21.51 50.45 56.87
CA THR A 10 21.96 49.08 56.54
C THR A 10 23.46 48.74 56.42
N GLY A 11 23.93 47.92 57.38
CA GLY A 11 25.22 47.24 57.36
C GLY A 11 25.19 45.85 56.73
N ALA A 12 26.39 45.34 56.44
CA ALA A 12 26.65 43.93 56.14
C ALA A 12 28.07 43.54 56.55
N SER A 13 28.19 42.46 57.33
CA SER A 13 29.37 41.61 57.59
C SER A 13 28.92 40.48 58.54
N PRO A 14 29.63 39.33 58.70
CA PRO A 14 30.73 38.73 57.92
C PRO A 14 30.64 37.16 57.81
N GLU A 15 31.76 36.53 57.42
CA GLU A 15 32.24 35.15 57.74
C GLU A 15 31.86 33.90 56.90
N SER A 16 32.78 33.53 55.97
CA SER A 16 33.71 32.36 56.00
C SER A 16 33.18 30.87 56.03
N PRO A 17 34.01 29.82 55.80
CA PRO A 17 33.87 28.88 54.66
C PRO A 17 33.71 27.38 55.04
N ALA A 18 33.26 26.51 54.12
CA ALA A 18 33.42 25.05 54.28
C ALA A 18 33.42 24.22 52.97
N ALA A 19 34.54 23.52 52.78
CA ALA A 19 34.86 22.28 52.05
C ALA A 19 33.80 21.48 51.26
N ARG A 20 34.22 20.96 50.08
CA ARG A 20 33.98 19.57 49.57
C ARG A 20 34.82 19.34 48.28
N ARG A 21 35.84 18.48 48.29
CA ARG A 21 35.90 17.02 48.00
C ARG A 21 35.93 16.64 46.49
N LYS A 22 37.16 16.34 46.04
CA LYS A 22 37.67 15.30 45.10
C LYS A 22 36.81 14.75 43.93
N ARG A 23 37.44 14.86 42.74
CA ARG A 23 37.77 13.86 41.70
C ARG A 23 36.64 13.04 41.02
N GLY A 24 36.67 13.07 39.69
CA GLY A 24 36.13 12.03 38.83
C GLY A 24 36.04 12.47 37.37
N ALA A 25 37.14 12.32 36.63
CA ALA A 25 37.15 12.49 35.18
C ALA A 25 36.34 11.37 34.53
N TRP A 26 35.26 11.72 33.84
CA TRP A 26 34.55 10.83 32.95
C TRP A 26 34.89 11.21 31.51
N ILE A 27 35.48 10.26 30.81
CA ILE A 27 35.82 10.30 29.40
C ILE A 27 34.50 10.24 28.63
N ALA A 28 34.21 11.30 27.88
CA ALA A 28 33.10 11.35 26.93
C ALA A 28 33.55 10.63 25.65
N ALA A 29 33.10 9.39 25.45
CA ALA A 29 33.08 8.76 24.14
C ALA A 29 31.82 9.28 23.43
N GLY A 30 32.03 10.19 22.47
CA GLY A 30 30.96 10.81 21.71
C GLY A 30 30.26 9.78 20.81
N ALA A 31 29.01 9.48 21.13
CA ALA A 31 28.09 8.86 20.20
C ALA A 31 27.67 9.93 19.18
N ALA A 32 28.23 9.85 17.98
CA ALA A 32 27.76 10.63 16.85
C ALA A 32 26.44 10.01 16.36
N VAL A 33 25.32 10.56 16.82
CA VAL A 33 24.00 10.33 16.24
C VAL A 33 23.94 11.18 14.97
N LEU A 34 24.16 10.57 13.80
CA LEU A 34 23.85 11.19 12.52
C LEU A 34 22.39 10.93 12.20
N ALA A 35 21.52 11.74 12.80
CA ALA A 35 20.20 11.98 12.24
C ALA A 35 20.35 13.06 11.18
N LEU A 36 20.50 12.65 9.91
CA LEU A 36 20.50 13.55 8.76
C LEU A 36 19.32 13.20 7.85
N GLY A 37 18.13 13.61 8.28
CA GLY A 37 17.09 13.98 7.33
C GLY A 37 17.47 15.34 6.74
N GLY A 38 17.95 15.36 5.50
CA GLY A 38 18.33 16.61 4.86
C GLY A 38 19.09 16.41 3.57
N TYR A 39 18.34 16.39 2.47
CA TYR A 39 18.73 16.70 1.08
C TYR A 39 20.13 17.32 0.94
N LEU A 40 21.12 16.48 0.66
CA LEU A 40 22.44 16.90 0.21
C LEU A 40 22.82 16.01 -0.97
N THR A 41 23.10 16.66 -2.10
CA THR A 41 23.52 16.03 -3.35
C THR A 41 24.70 15.08 -3.12
N ALA A 42 24.48 13.80 -3.45
CA ALA A 42 25.47 12.74 -3.34
C ALA A 42 26.69 13.01 -4.23
N ALA A 43 27.78 13.45 -3.61
CA ALA A 43 29.07 12.92 -4.00
C ALA A 43 29.24 11.65 -3.17
N ALA A 44 29.13 10.47 -3.79
CA ALA A 44 29.41 9.20 -3.14
C ALA A 44 30.84 9.23 -2.59
N VAL A 45 30.99 9.54 -1.30
CA VAL A 45 32.25 9.40 -0.60
C VAL A 45 32.35 7.92 -0.27
N ILE A 46 32.92 7.14 -1.19
CA ILE A 46 33.36 5.79 -0.88
C ILE A 46 34.36 5.93 0.27
N SER A 47 33.95 5.53 1.48
CA SER A 47 34.81 5.57 2.65
C SER A 47 36.00 4.65 2.40
N ILE A 48 37.21 5.22 2.32
CA ILE A 48 38.49 4.47 2.18
C ILE A 48 38.89 3.91 3.56
N SER A 49 37.94 3.24 4.21
CA SER A 49 38.07 2.71 5.56
C SER A 49 38.47 1.24 5.52
N SER A 50 39.25 0.82 6.52
CA SER A 50 39.60 -0.59 6.70
C SER A 50 38.49 -1.39 7.40
N ASP A 51 37.43 -0.76 7.92
CA ASP A 51 36.33 -1.46 8.60
C ASP A 51 35.29 -1.95 7.58
N PRO A 52 34.92 -3.25 7.58
CA PRO A 52 33.90 -3.76 6.68
C PRO A 52 32.52 -3.13 6.90
N SER A 53 32.24 -2.56 8.09
CA SER A 53 30.98 -1.86 8.34
C SER A 53 30.80 -0.63 7.48
N ASP A 54 31.88 0.01 7.04
CA ASP A 54 31.81 1.30 6.35
C ASP A 54 31.37 1.14 4.90
N VAL A 55 31.74 0.02 4.25
CA VAL A 55 31.22 -0.29 2.89
C VAL A 55 29.73 -0.65 2.96
N VAL A 56 29.31 -1.42 3.96
CA VAL A 56 27.89 -1.76 4.15
C VAL A 56 27.08 -0.51 4.48
N SER A 57 27.62 0.38 5.31
CA SER A 57 26.97 1.66 5.63
C SER A 57 26.83 2.55 4.39
N SER A 58 27.84 2.58 3.52
CA SER A 58 27.79 3.33 2.27
C SER A 58 26.76 2.74 1.29
N TYR A 59 26.73 1.42 1.18
CA TYR A 59 25.76 0.68 0.36
C TYR A 59 24.32 0.91 0.81
N LEU A 60 24.05 0.75 2.11
CA LEU A 60 22.72 0.99 2.67
C LEU A 60 22.34 2.47 2.64
N GLY A 61 23.32 3.37 2.76
CA GLY A 61 23.12 4.81 2.61
C GLY A 61 22.62 5.18 1.21
N ALA A 62 23.21 4.59 0.16
CA ALA A 62 22.74 4.79 -1.21
C ALA A 62 21.28 4.31 -1.39
N ILE A 63 20.93 3.15 -0.83
CA ILE A 63 19.54 2.65 -0.88
C ILE A 63 18.59 3.59 -0.09
N ALA A 64 19.01 4.07 1.08
CA ALA A 64 18.26 5.00 1.91
C ALA A 64 18.02 6.37 1.22
N GLU A 65 18.94 6.78 0.35
CA GLU A 65 18.84 8.01 -0.46
C GLU A 65 18.08 7.80 -1.78
N GLY A 66 17.72 6.57 -2.10
CA GLY A 66 17.04 6.21 -3.34
C GLY A 66 17.95 6.13 -4.58
N ASP A 67 19.27 6.00 -4.39
CA ASP A 67 20.29 5.97 -5.44
C ASP A 67 20.77 4.53 -5.69
N ALA A 68 20.07 3.83 -6.59
CA ALA A 68 20.39 2.48 -7.00
C ALA A 68 21.72 2.42 -7.77
N SER A 69 22.03 3.45 -8.58
CA SER A 69 23.29 3.53 -9.32
C SER A 69 24.52 3.62 -8.39
N ALA A 70 24.42 4.36 -7.28
CA ALA A 70 25.46 4.41 -6.25
C ALA A 70 25.57 3.09 -5.49
N ALA A 71 24.46 2.42 -5.20
CA ALA A 71 24.46 1.09 -4.59
C ALA A 71 25.13 0.06 -5.52
N ALA A 72 24.81 0.08 -6.82
CA ALA A 72 25.34 -0.82 -7.84
C ALA A 72 26.87 -0.69 -8.04
N GLN A 73 27.42 0.51 -7.84
CA GLN A 73 28.88 0.72 -7.85
C GLN A 73 29.60 -0.04 -6.71
N ILE A 74 28.89 -0.33 -5.61
CA ILE A 74 29.44 -1.08 -4.48
C ILE A 74 29.15 -2.57 -4.65
N VAL A 75 27.90 -2.94 -4.90
CA VAL A 75 27.47 -4.32 -5.18
C VAL A 75 26.61 -4.29 -6.42
N ASP A 76 27.13 -4.82 -7.52
CA ASP A 76 26.41 -4.82 -8.79
C ASP A 76 25.41 -5.98 -8.74
N PRO A 77 24.09 -5.72 -8.70
CA PRO A 77 23.12 -6.81 -8.63
C PRO A 77 23.11 -7.68 -9.90
N GLY A 78 23.52 -7.16 -11.06
CA GLY A 78 23.53 -7.91 -12.32
C GLY A 78 24.47 -9.12 -12.33
N ASP A 79 25.43 -9.18 -11.41
CA ASP A 79 26.29 -10.35 -11.20
C ASP A 79 25.58 -11.48 -10.43
N PHE A 80 24.44 -11.20 -9.78
CA PHE A 80 23.77 -12.09 -8.83
C PHE A 80 22.35 -12.47 -9.21
N VAL A 81 21.64 -11.63 -9.95
CA VAL A 81 20.26 -11.87 -10.37
C VAL A 81 20.16 -12.02 -11.89
N ASP A 82 19.25 -12.90 -12.33
CA ASP A 82 19.00 -13.12 -13.76
C ASP A 82 18.35 -11.90 -14.43
N ASP A 83 17.65 -11.07 -13.64
CA ASP A 83 16.96 -9.86 -14.11
C ASP A 83 17.11 -8.71 -13.10
N ALA A 84 17.89 -7.70 -13.47
CA ALA A 84 18.12 -6.49 -12.67
C ALA A 84 17.28 -5.29 -13.15
N THR A 85 16.26 -5.50 -14.00
CA THR A 85 15.46 -4.43 -14.63
C THR A 85 14.83 -3.47 -13.62
N TYR A 86 14.46 -3.98 -12.44
CA TYR A 86 13.81 -3.21 -11.38
C TYR A 86 14.76 -2.73 -10.26
N LEU A 87 16.07 -2.92 -10.44
CA LEU A 87 17.12 -2.48 -9.50
C LEU A 87 17.78 -1.18 -9.99
N THR A 88 16.97 -0.21 -10.37
CA THR A 88 17.39 1.04 -11.03
C THR A 88 16.89 2.27 -10.28
N ASP A 89 17.49 3.44 -10.58
CA ASP A 89 17.10 4.72 -9.97
C ASP A 89 15.65 5.10 -10.32
N ASP A 90 15.19 4.70 -11.50
CA ASP A 90 13.83 4.97 -11.96
C ASP A 90 12.77 4.21 -11.15
N VAL A 91 13.14 3.10 -10.49
CA VAL A 91 12.25 2.34 -9.60
C VAL A 91 12.46 2.72 -8.14
N LEU A 92 13.72 2.75 -7.69
CA LEU A 92 14.04 3.02 -6.29
C LEU A 92 13.82 4.50 -5.93
N GLY A 93 14.21 5.43 -6.79
CA GLY A 93 14.13 6.86 -6.52
C GLY A 93 12.71 7.36 -6.22
N PRO A 94 11.68 6.99 -7.01
CA PRO A 94 10.29 7.39 -6.78
C PRO A 94 9.58 6.69 -5.61
N ALA A 95 10.21 5.71 -4.95
CA ALA A 95 9.61 5.00 -3.84
C ALA A 95 9.07 5.97 -2.76
N THR A 96 7.91 5.66 -2.17
CA THR A 96 7.23 6.55 -1.22
C THR A 96 7.95 6.62 0.12
N SER A 97 8.74 5.60 0.45
CA SER A 97 9.61 5.57 1.62
C SER A 97 10.80 4.64 1.39
N HIS A 98 11.98 5.08 1.81
CA HIS A 98 13.21 4.29 1.79
C HIS A 98 13.55 3.75 3.18
N ILE A 99 14.53 2.86 3.26
CA ILE A 99 15.04 2.33 4.53
C ILE A 99 15.70 3.44 5.35
N GLU A 100 15.56 3.35 6.67
CA GLU A 100 16.33 4.12 7.63
C GLU A 100 17.38 3.20 8.27
N VAL A 101 18.66 3.51 8.10
CA VAL A 101 19.75 2.72 8.70
C VAL A 101 19.99 3.21 10.12
N THR A 102 19.72 2.36 11.12
CA THR A 102 19.87 2.74 12.53
C THR A 102 21.23 2.34 13.09
N ARG A 103 21.78 1.22 12.63
CA ARG A 103 23.07 0.72 13.09
C ARG A 103 23.73 -0.16 12.05
N VAL A 104 25.05 -0.05 11.92
CA VAL A 104 25.87 -1.02 11.18
C VAL A 104 27.07 -1.35 12.03
N THR A 105 27.37 -2.64 12.23
CA THR A 105 28.45 -3.09 13.11
C THR A 105 29.11 -4.35 12.55
N THR A 106 30.44 -4.34 12.45
CA THR A 106 31.20 -5.57 12.17
C THR A 106 31.16 -6.49 13.38
N THR A 107 30.49 -7.64 13.25
CA THR A 107 30.29 -8.60 14.36
C THR A 107 31.37 -9.67 14.38
N LYS A 108 31.91 -10.03 13.21
CA LYS A 108 32.95 -11.06 13.08
C LYS A 108 33.89 -10.72 11.94
N ARG A 109 35.16 -11.10 12.10
CA ARG A 109 36.20 -10.96 11.07
C ARG A 109 37.08 -12.19 11.04
N ASP A 110 37.24 -12.77 9.85
CA ASP A 110 38.05 -13.95 9.62
C ASP A 110 38.84 -13.81 8.30
N GLY A 111 40.12 -13.42 8.44
CA GLY A 111 41.03 -13.22 7.31
C GLY A 111 40.54 -12.16 6.32
N ASP A 112 40.10 -12.65 5.16
CA ASP A 112 39.59 -11.87 4.03
C ASP A 112 38.04 -11.86 3.95
N THR A 113 37.38 -12.36 4.99
CA THR A 113 35.92 -12.35 5.15
C THR A 113 35.52 -11.67 6.44
N ALA A 114 34.36 -11.02 6.47
CA ALA A 114 33.77 -10.49 7.70
C ALA A 114 32.25 -10.62 7.65
N GLU A 115 31.62 -10.60 8.82
CA GLU A 115 30.17 -10.51 8.97
C GLU A 115 29.85 -9.12 9.53
N VAL A 116 28.91 -8.42 8.90
CA VAL A 116 28.46 -7.09 9.29
C VAL A 116 26.97 -7.13 9.51
N GLU A 117 26.56 -6.81 10.74
CA GLU A 117 25.17 -6.72 11.11
C GLU A 117 24.67 -5.28 10.89
N ALA A 118 23.55 -5.14 10.19
CA ALA A 118 22.87 -3.89 9.93
C ALA A 118 21.45 -3.93 10.50
N GLU A 119 21.14 -2.97 11.38
CA GLU A 119 19.80 -2.69 11.86
C GLU A 119 19.20 -1.57 10.99
N MET A 120 18.02 -1.81 10.45
CA MET A 120 17.29 -0.91 9.54
C MET A 120 15.83 -0.81 9.96
N GLN A 121 15.16 0.27 9.53
CA GLN A 121 13.72 0.42 9.65
C GLN A 121 13.09 0.75 8.31
N LEU A 122 11.89 0.25 8.06
CA LEU A 122 11.08 0.62 6.91
C LEU A 122 9.60 0.52 7.27
N ALA A 123 8.80 1.53 6.93
CA ALA A 123 7.37 1.59 7.27
C ALA A 123 7.09 1.30 8.77
N GLY A 124 7.96 1.77 9.67
CA GLY A 124 7.85 1.54 11.11
C GLY A 124 8.22 0.13 11.60
N GLN A 125 8.73 -0.73 10.73
CA GLN A 125 9.19 -2.08 11.07
C GLN A 125 10.71 -2.12 11.14
N SER A 126 11.27 -2.67 12.22
CA SER A 126 12.72 -2.86 12.38
C SER A 126 13.15 -4.24 11.89
N TYR A 127 14.31 -4.29 11.23
CA TYR A 127 14.90 -5.53 10.75
C TYR A 127 16.41 -5.51 10.91
N THR A 128 16.97 -6.70 11.14
CA THR A 128 18.40 -6.92 11.26
C THR A 128 18.84 -7.86 10.15
N HIS A 129 19.76 -7.40 9.32
CA HIS A 129 20.37 -8.19 8.26
C HIS A 129 21.86 -8.38 8.52
N THR A 130 22.39 -9.58 8.26
CA THR A 130 23.82 -9.86 8.38
C THR A 130 24.41 -10.03 6.99
N PHE A 131 25.20 -9.05 6.57
CA PHE A 131 25.98 -9.11 5.34
C PHE A 131 27.24 -9.94 5.55
N THR A 132 27.55 -10.79 4.58
CA THR A 132 28.89 -11.33 4.42
C THR A 132 29.66 -10.41 3.47
N VAL A 133 30.84 -10.00 3.88
CA VAL A 133 31.70 -9.10 3.10
C VAL A 133 33.05 -9.74 2.87
N MET A 134 33.56 -9.61 1.65
CA MET A 134 34.83 -10.16 1.22
C MET A 134 35.82 -9.04 0.94
N ARG A 135 37.08 -9.26 1.27
CA ARG A 135 38.18 -8.40 0.87
C ARG A 135 38.58 -8.75 -0.56
N GLU A 136 38.50 -7.80 -1.47
CA GLU A 136 38.92 -8.04 -2.85
C GLU A 136 40.46 -8.15 -2.93
N THR A 137 40.95 -9.17 -3.64
CA THR A 137 42.39 -9.44 -3.80
C THR A 137 42.78 -9.37 -5.28
N GLY A 138 43.58 -8.36 -5.68
CA GLY A 138 43.98 -8.20 -7.07
C GLY A 138 44.98 -7.05 -7.33
N ALA A 139 45.83 -7.20 -8.35
CA ALA A 139 46.95 -6.30 -8.65
C ALA A 139 46.54 -4.86 -9.08
N PHE A 140 45.32 -4.69 -9.62
CA PHE A 140 44.79 -3.37 -10.02
C PHE A 140 44.30 -2.53 -8.82
N TRP A 141 44.03 -3.17 -7.68
CA TRP A 141 43.45 -2.57 -6.48
C TRP A 141 44.43 -2.46 -5.29
N LEU A 142 45.73 -2.72 -5.53
CA LEU A 142 46.82 -2.57 -4.54
C LEU A 142 46.99 -1.14 -3.99
N LEU A 143 46.21 -0.17 -4.49
CA LEU A 143 46.17 1.21 -4.02
C LEU A 143 44.97 1.53 -3.11
N GLN A 144 43.92 0.69 -3.08
CA GLN A 144 42.74 0.83 -2.20
C GLN A 144 42.17 -0.55 -1.82
N PRO A 145 42.60 -1.16 -0.68
CA PRO A 145 42.05 -2.42 -0.21
C PRO A 145 40.60 -2.22 0.27
N GLY A 146 39.63 -2.61 -0.57
CA GLY A 146 38.21 -2.50 -0.27
C GLY A 146 37.59 -3.80 0.26
N TRP A 147 36.61 -3.65 1.15
CA TRP A 147 35.62 -4.68 1.43
C TRP A 147 34.48 -4.56 0.42
N ARG A 148 33.83 -5.66 0.07
CA ARG A 148 32.63 -5.68 -0.77
C ARG A 148 31.62 -6.69 -0.22
N PRO A 149 30.33 -6.34 -0.09
CA PRO A 149 29.31 -7.34 0.19
C PRO A 149 29.28 -8.43 -0.88
N ASP A 150 29.09 -9.68 -0.46
CA ASP A 150 29.07 -10.84 -1.35
C ASP A 150 27.72 -11.07 -2.03
N SER A 151 26.71 -10.27 -1.69
CA SER A 151 25.36 -10.33 -2.22
C SER A 151 24.65 -8.98 -2.07
N PRO A 152 23.79 -8.59 -3.02
CA PRO A 152 22.99 -7.38 -2.91
C PRO A 152 21.82 -7.62 -1.95
N LEU A 153 21.49 -6.60 -1.15
CA LEU A 153 20.24 -6.58 -0.39
C LEU A 153 19.07 -6.34 -1.36
N THR A 154 18.33 -7.40 -1.67
CA THR A 154 17.16 -7.37 -2.56
C THR A 154 15.99 -8.10 -1.90
N VAL A 155 14.77 -7.76 -2.34
CA VAL A 155 13.52 -8.42 -1.96
C VAL A 155 12.83 -8.83 -3.25
N ASN A 156 12.40 -10.08 -3.33
CA ASN A 156 11.62 -10.56 -4.47
C ASN A 156 10.16 -10.15 -4.29
N VAL A 157 9.63 -9.36 -5.20
CA VAL A 157 8.26 -8.87 -5.13
C VAL A 157 7.40 -9.50 -6.21
N ALA A 158 6.15 -9.79 -5.87
CA ALA A 158 5.12 -10.13 -6.84
C ALA A 158 3.89 -9.25 -6.63
N VAL A 159 3.17 -8.94 -7.70
CA VAL A 159 1.91 -8.19 -7.64
C VAL A 159 0.76 -9.08 -8.05
N VAL A 160 -0.33 -9.01 -7.28
CA VAL A 160 -1.58 -9.71 -7.58
C VAL A 160 -2.68 -8.68 -7.78
N VAL A 161 -3.42 -8.79 -8.88
CA VAL A 161 -4.59 -7.97 -9.15
C VAL A 161 -5.84 -8.84 -9.12
N GLN A 162 -6.81 -8.46 -8.31
CA GLN A 162 -8.10 -9.13 -8.19
C GLN A 162 -9.14 -8.37 -9.02
N ASP A 163 -9.71 -9.03 -10.01
CA ASP A 163 -10.76 -8.51 -10.88
C ASP A 163 -12.03 -9.37 -10.75
N GLU A 164 -12.73 -9.19 -9.63
CA GLU A 164 -13.95 -9.92 -9.32
C GLU A 164 -15.19 -9.39 -10.07
N LEU A 165 -15.03 -8.32 -10.86
CA LEU A 165 -16.13 -7.57 -11.46
C LEU A 165 -16.11 -7.66 -13.00
N SER A 166 -15.03 -7.21 -13.64
CA SER A 166 -14.96 -7.14 -15.10
C SER A 166 -14.63 -8.49 -15.73
N LEU A 167 -13.90 -9.35 -15.01
CA LEU A 167 -13.45 -10.67 -15.46
C LEU A 167 -12.62 -10.63 -16.76
N THR A 168 -11.97 -9.50 -17.03
CA THR A 168 -11.11 -9.34 -18.21
C THR A 168 -9.64 -9.45 -17.85
N GLY A 169 -9.30 -9.35 -16.55
CA GLY A 169 -7.94 -9.34 -16.07
C GLY A 169 -7.23 -8.02 -16.33
N VAL A 170 -6.03 -7.93 -15.78
CA VAL A 170 -5.13 -6.78 -15.91
C VAL A 170 -3.79 -7.35 -16.33
N GLU A 171 -3.37 -7.04 -17.56
CA GLU A 171 -2.13 -7.60 -18.13
C GLU A 171 -0.88 -6.90 -17.63
N GLN A 172 -1.04 -5.72 -17.02
CA GLN A 172 0.08 -4.86 -16.68
C GLN A 172 -0.27 -3.90 -15.57
N VAL A 173 0.70 -3.60 -14.72
CA VAL A 173 0.64 -2.58 -13.66
C VAL A 173 1.93 -1.76 -13.67
N ASP A 174 1.87 -0.60 -13.04
CA ASP A 174 3.04 0.24 -12.80
C ASP A 174 3.54 0.00 -11.37
N LEU A 175 4.82 -0.32 -11.27
CA LEU A 175 5.60 -0.46 -10.04
C LEU A 175 6.55 0.74 -9.96
N ALA A 176 6.12 1.79 -9.27
CA ALA A 176 6.88 3.02 -9.05
C ALA A 176 7.46 3.65 -10.34
N GLY A 177 6.69 3.68 -11.43
CA GLY A 177 7.10 4.23 -12.72
C GLY A 177 7.64 3.20 -13.72
N ALA A 178 7.85 1.95 -13.30
CA ALA A 178 8.25 0.86 -14.17
C ALA A 178 7.09 -0.08 -14.48
N GLU A 179 7.01 -0.46 -15.74
CA GLU A 179 6.01 -1.37 -16.26
C GLU A 179 6.28 -2.82 -15.77
N LEU A 180 5.26 -3.47 -15.22
CA LEU A 180 5.33 -4.86 -14.74
C LEU A 180 4.20 -5.69 -15.35
N ASP A 181 4.59 -6.71 -16.11
CA ASP A 181 3.67 -7.62 -16.78
C ASP A 181 3.06 -8.63 -15.81
N LEU A 182 1.79 -8.95 -16.06
CA LEU A 182 0.98 -9.87 -15.27
C LEU A 182 0.41 -10.98 -16.16
N ASP A 183 0.51 -12.21 -15.67
CA ASP A 183 -0.19 -13.35 -16.26
C ASP A 183 -1.64 -13.35 -15.77
N VAL A 184 -2.57 -13.21 -16.72
CA VAL A 184 -4.01 -13.29 -16.46
C VAL A 184 -4.45 -14.74 -16.40
N ASP A 185 -5.18 -15.12 -15.34
CA ASP A 185 -5.71 -16.47 -15.23
C ASP A 185 -6.83 -16.74 -16.24
N THR A 186 -7.17 -18.02 -16.44
CA THR A 186 -8.20 -18.42 -17.42
C THR A 186 -9.59 -17.84 -17.16
N SER A 187 -9.85 -17.34 -15.94
CA SER A 187 -11.13 -16.77 -15.56
C SER A 187 -11.18 -15.25 -15.65
N GLY A 188 -10.04 -14.59 -15.91
CA GLY A 188 -9.88 -13.15 -15.86
C GLY A 188 -10.06 -12.55 -14.47
N ARG A 189 -10.14 -13.39 -13.41
CA ARG A 189 -10.41 -12.94 -12.03
C ARG A 189 -9.15 -12.55 -11.28
N ARG A 190 -8.03 -13.10 -11.70
CA ARG A 190 -6.74 -12.88 -11.06
C ARG A 190 -5.68 -12.67 -12.13
N SER A 191 -4.85 -11.68 -11.89
CA SER A 191 -3.63 -11.44 -12.67
C SER A 191 -2.45 -11.44 -11.71
N THR A 192 -1.34 -12.08 -12.05
CA THR A 192 -0.19 -12.25 -11.15
C THR A 192 1.13 -12.04 -11.89
N SER A 193 2.04 -11.26 -11.33
CA SER A 193 3.38 -11.09 -11.89
C SER A 193 4.28 -12.29 -11.56
N ALA A 194 5.35 -12.44 -12.34
CA ALA A 194 6.53 -13.17 -11.85
C ALA A 194 7.14 -12.44 -10.64
N TYR A 195 7.95 -13.15 -9.85
CA TYR A 195 8.77 -12.50 -8.83
C TYR A 195 9.90 -11.72 -9.50
N VAL A 196 10.04 -10.45 -9.13
CA VAL A 196 11.11 -9.57 -9.61
C VAL A 196 11.89 -9.01 -8.41
N PRO A 197 13.23 -8.92 -8.48
CA PRO A 197 14.00 -8.38 -7.38
C PRO A 197 13.94 -6.85 -7.39
N VAL A 198 13.71 -6.25 -6.22
CA VAL A 198 13.78 -4.81 -5.99
C VAL A 198 14.63 -4.50 -4.76
N TYR A 199 15.13 -3.27 -4.66
CA TYR A 199 15.75 -2.80 -3.43
C TYR A 199 14.69 -2.64 -2.33
N PRO A 200 15.04 -2.75 -1.05
CA PRO A 200 14.05 -2.59 0.00
C PRO A 200 13.57 -1.15 0.10
N ALA A 201 12.26 -0.94 -0.10
CA ALA A 201 11.57 0.35 -0.04
C ALA A 201 10.05 0.12 0.01
N VAL A 202 9.27 1.19 0.15
CA VAL A 202 7.82 1.17 -0.07
C VAL A 202 7.53 1.73 -1.46
N TYR A 203 6.99 0.90 -2.33
CA TYR A 203 6.67 1.25 -3.71
C TYR A 203 5.18 1.55 -3.87
N GLU A 204 4.86 2.57 -4.64
CA GLU A 204 3.49 2.78 -5.10
C GLU A 204 3.19 1.81 -6.26
N LEU A 205 2.05 1.16 -6.17
CA LEU A 205 1.48 0.34 -7.23
C LEU A 205 0.30 1.09 -7.84
N THR A 206 0.31 1.25 -9.16
CA THR A 206 -0.83 1.81 -9.88
C THR A 206 -1.30 0.86 -10.98
N GLY A 207 -2.62 0.77 -11.13
CA GLY A 207 -3.23 0.02 -12.23
C GLY A 207 -3.44 0.90 -13.45
N PRO A 208 -3.63 0.30 -14.64
CA PRO A 208 -3.95 1.04 -15.86
C PRO A 208 -5.34 1.70 -15.73
N ASP A 209 -5.62 2.66 -16.61
CA ASP A 209 -6.98 3.17 -16.78
C ASP A 209 -7.92 2.05 -17.25
N ARG A 210 -9.12 2.00 -16.67
CA ARG A 210 -10.12 0.94 -16.91
C ARG A 210 -11.44 1.51 -17.42
N GLY A 211 -11.40 2.72 -17.97
CA GLY A 211 -12.55 3.43 -18.50
C GLY A 211 -13.48 3.94 -17.38
N PRO A 212 -14.70 4.37 -17.74
CA PRO A 212 -15.58 5.06 -16.81
C PRO A 212 -16.18 4.17 -15.71
N TYR A 213 -16.26 2.85 -15.94
CA TYR A 213 -17.03 1.93 -15.09
C TYR A 213 -16.22 1.20 -14.03
N PHE A 214 -14.90 1.13 -14.21
CA PHE A 214 -14.00 0.43 -13.31
C PHE A 214 -12.82 1.31 -12.90
N ALA A 215 -12.36 1.12 -11.68
CA ALA A 215 -11.18 1.81 -11.17
C ALA A 215 -10.29 0.84 -10.39
N ILE A 216 -8.99 1.07 -10.45
CA ILE A 216 -7.99 0.41 -9.62
C ILE A 216 -7.40 1.50 -8.73
N ALA A 217 -7.67 1.42 -7.43
CA ALA A 217 -7.07 2.36 -6.48
C ALA A 217 -5.57 2.06 -6.32
N PRO A 218 -4.70 3.09 -6.26
CA PRO A 218 -3.30 2.89 -5.91
C PRO A 218 -3.14 2.18 -4.56
N ALA A 219 -2.08 1.39 -4.44
CA ALA A 219 -1.73 0.69 -3.21
C ALA A 219 -0.23 0.78 -2.93
N GLU A 220 0.17 0.55 -1.68
CA GLU A 220 1.57 0.48 -1.30
C GLU A 220 2.05 -0.97 -1.21
N LEU A 221 3.22 -1.23 -1.78
CA LEU A 221 3.97 -2.47 -1.65
C LEU A 221 5.19 -2.23 -0.77
N VAL A 222 5.17 -2.81 0.43
CA VAL A 222 6.34 -2.79 1.33
C VAL A 222 7.29 -3.92 0.92
N ALA A 223 8.33 -3.58 0.16
CA ALA A 223 9.38 -4.51 -0.20
C ALA A 223 10.41 -4.56 0.94
N PHE A 224 10.17 -5.44 1.89
CA PHE A 224 11.09 -5.69 3.00
C PHE A 224 11.04 -7.17 3.38
N PRO A 225 12.14 -7.78 3.82
CA PRO A 225 12.11 -9.15 4.30
C PRO A 225 11.07 -9.33 5.41
N SER A 226 10.19 -10.30 5.23
CA SER A 226 9.08 -10.60 6.13
C SER A 226 9.34 -11.89 6.90
N PRO A 227 8.99 -11.97 8.20
CA PRO A 227 9.07 -13.22 8.96
C PRO A 227 8.23 -14.36 8.35
N THR A 228 7.18 -14.04 7.59
CA THR A 228 6.25 -15.03 7.02
C THR A 228 6.60 -15.44 5.60
N LEU A 229 7.16 -14.51 4.81
CA LEU A 229 7.44 -14.70 3.38
C LEU A 229 8.95 -14.82 3.09
N GLY A 230 9.80 -14.67 4.11
CA GLY A 230 11.25 -14.60 3.95
C GLY A 230 11.62 -13.33 3.17
N ASP A 231 12.45 -13.48 2.15
CA ASP A 231 12.89 -12.38 1.29
C ASP A 231 11.89 -12.07 0.17
N ASN A 232 10.62 -12.45 0.35
CA ASN A 232 9.55 -12.16 -0.60
C ASN A 232 8.55 -11.15 -0.02
N ALA A 233 7.99 -10.31 -0.88
CA ALA A 233 6.83 -9.48 -0.56
C ALA A 233 5.78 -9.54 -1.68
N VAL A 234 4.52 -9.32 -1.34
CA VAL A 234 3.40 -9.39 -2.29
C VAL A 234 2.56 -8.14 -2.19
N GLY A 235 2.42 -7.44 -3.31
CA GLY A 235 1.52 -6.31 -3.49
C GLY A 235 0.16 -6.77 -3.98
N SER A 236 -0.89 -6.02 -3.65
CA SER A 236 -2.25 -6.36 -4.08
C SER A 236 -3.03 -5.14 -4.51
N LEU A 237 -3.66 -5.25 -5.68
CA LEU A 237 -4.60 -4.29 -6.23
C LEU A 237 -5.95 -4.95 -6.45
N ALA A 238 -7.01 -4.15 -6.50
CA ALA A 238 -8.35 -4.64 -6.76
C ALA A 238 -9.07 -3.73 -7.75
N VAL A 239 -9.74 -4.35 -8.73
CA VAL A 239 -10.69 -3.67 -9.61
C VAL A 239 -11.98 -3.43 -8.83
N THR A 240 -12.44 -2.19 -8.84
CA THR A 240 -13.64 -1.75 -8.14
C THR A 240 -14.60 -1.06 -9.10
N ALA A 241 -15.90 -1.17 -8.83
CA ALA A 241 -16.92 -0.45 -9.57
C ALA A 241 -16.88 1.04 -9.23
N THR A 242 -16.88 1.90 -10.24
CA THR A 242 -16.99 3.34 -10.07
C THR A 242 -18.40 3.75 -9.66
N GLU A 243 -18.56 4.99 -9.22
CA GLU A 243 -19.88 5.57 -8.98
C GLU A 243 -20.72 5.64 -10.26
N GLU A 244 -20.09 5.82 -11.42
CA GLU A 244 -20.79 5.85 -12.71
C GLU A 244 -21.46 4.50 -13.02
N LEU A 245 -20.75 3.38 -12.84
CA LEU A 245 -21.35 2.04 -12.99
C LEU A 245 -22.46 1.81 -11.97
N ARG A 246 -22.23 2.19 -10.71
CA ARG A 246 -23.22 2.02 -9.63
C ARG A 246 -24.50 2.79 -9.91
N SER A 247 -24.38 4.07 -10.29
CA SER A 247 -25.51 4.92 -10.64
C SER A 247 -26.26 4.39 -11.86
N ALA A 248 -25.56 3.99 -12.92
CA ALA A 248 -26.21 3.44 -14.10
C ALA A 248 -27.04 2.17 -13.79
N ILE A 249 -26.52 1.28 -12.94
CA ILE A 249 -27.25 0.08 -12.51
C ILE A 249 -28.48 0.45 -11.66
N LEU A 250 -28.35 1.39 -10.72
CA LEU A 250 -29.46 1.83 -9.88
C LEU A 250 -30.55 2.56 -10.69
N ASP A 251 -30.16 3.37 -11.68
CA ASP A 251 -31.08 4.06 -12.58
C ASP A 251 -31.83 3.06 -13.48
N ALA A 252 -31.12 2.07 -14.04
CA ALA A 252 -31.76 0.99 -14.79
C ALA A 252 -32.72 0.18 -13.91
N ALA A 253 -32.34 -0.11 -12.66
CA ALA A 253 -33.20 -0.79 -11.70
C ALA A 253 -34.43 0.03 -11.33
N LYS A 254 -34.30 1.36 -11.26
CA LYS A 254 -35.43 2.26 -11.01
C LYS A 254 -36.42 2.21 -12.16
N VAL A 255 -35.94 2.35 -13.41
CA VAL A 255 -36.77 2.18 -14.61
C VAL A 255 -37.47 0.81 -14.60
N ARG A 256 -36.76 -0.25 -14.20
CA ARG A 256 -37.32 -1.59 -14.09
C ARG A 256 -38.41 -1.68 -13.02
N ALA A 257 -38.18 -1.11 -11.85
CA ALA A 257 -39.12 -1.11 -10.73
C ALA A 257 -40.39 -0.33 -11.08
N ASP A 258 -40.26 0.84 -11.69
CA ASP A 258 -41.38 1.65 -12.15
C ASP A 258 -42.20 0.89 -13.22
N ALA A 259 -41.54 0.27 -14.19
CA ALA A 259 -42.21 -0.59 -15.18
C ALA A 259 -42.95 -1.78 -14.54
N CYS A 260 -42.54 -2.27 -13.37
CA CYS A 260 -43.24 -3.37 -12.70
C CYS A 260 -44.58 -2.97 -12.07
N VAL A 261 -44.83 -1.69 -11.89
CA VAL A 261 -46.08 -1.16 -11.31
C VAL A 261 -46.91 -0.39 -12.32
N GLU A 262 -46.44 -0.28 -13.56
CA GLU A 262 -47.16 0.39 -14.65
C GLU A 262 -48.08 -0.57 -15.43
N PRO A 263 -49.29 -0.12 -15.81
CA PRO A 263 -50.17 -0.91 -16.68
C PRO A 263 -49.52 -1.24 -18.03
N GLY A 264 -49.50 -2.53 -18.39
CA GLY A 264 -48.97 -3.03 -19.67
C GLY A 264 -47.54 -3.57 -19.59
N THR A 265 -46.75 -3.11 -18.62
CA THR A 265 -45.36 -3.54 -18.37
C THR A 265 -45.20 -4.36 -17.08
N SER A 266 -46.20 -4.29 -16.18
CA SER A 266 -46.22 -5.03 -14.90
C SER A 266 -46.18 -6.56 -15.01
N THR A 267 -46.43 -7.13 -16.19
CA THR A 267 -46.42 -8.59 -16.42
C THR A 267 -45.07 -9.13 -16.88
N ASP A 268 -44.06 -8.27 -17.05
CA ASP A 268 -42.72 -8.70 -17.48
C ASP A 268 -42.09 -9.72 -16.51
N ALA A 269 -41.44 -10.74 -17.04
CA ALA A 269 -40.89 -11.85 -16.29
C ALA A 269 -39.86 -11.44 -15.24
N ALA A 270 -39.10 -10.35 -15.44
CA ALA A 270 -38.16 -9.85 -14.43
C ALA A 270 -38.84 -9.09 -13.26
N CYS A 271 -40.17 -8.92 -13.28
CA CYS A 271 -40.89 -8.32 -12.17
C CYS A 271 -41.17 -9.35 -11.07
N PRO A 272 -41.12 -8.93 -9.79
CA PRO A 272 -41.42 -9.81 -8.67
C PRO A 272 -42.80 -10.45 -8.79
N ALA A 273 -42.89 -11.78 -8.56
CA ALA A 273 -44.12 -12.53 -8.77
C ALA A 273 -45.31 -11.97 -7.98
N SER A 274 -45.10 -11.45 -6.77
CA SER A 274 -46.15 -10.85 -5.94
C SER A 274 -46.67 -9.52 -6.49
N ILE A 275 -45.85 -8.79 -7.25
CA ILE A 275 -46.22 -7.55 -7.93
C ILE A 275 -46.92 -7.85 -9.25
N ARG A 276 -46.42 -8.82 -10.04
CA ARG A 276 -47.07 -9.26 -11.29
C ARG A 276 -48.51 -9.74 -11.11
N GLN A 277 -48.80 -10.35 -9.95
CA GLN A 277 -50.12 -10.89 -9.62
C GLN A 277 -51.10 -9.82 -9.08
N ALA A 278 -50.60 -8.65 -8.70
CA ALA A 278 -51.41 -7.56 -8.17
C ALA A 278 -51.89 -6.63 -9.28
N ASP A 279 -53.00 -5.91 -9.05
CA ASP A 279 -53.47 -4.88 -9.97
C ASP A 279 -52.50 -3.68 -9.92
N PRO A 280 -51.88 -3.26 -11.04
CA PRO A 280 -50.94 -2.14 -11.08
C PRO A 280 -51.56 -0.81 -10.63
N SER A 281 -52.89 -0.66 -10.70
CA SER A 281 -53.57 0.52 -10.14
C SER A 281 -53.56 0.57 -8.60
N THR A 282 -53.13 -0.51 -7.96
CA THR A 282 -53.13 -0.71 -6.51
C THR A 282 -51.75 -1.04 -5.94
N THR A 283 -50.70 -0.97 -6.75
CA THR A 283 -49.31 -1.14 -6.33
C THR A 283 -48.48 0.09 -6.67
N GLY A 284 -47.26 0.15 -6.12
CA GLY A 284 -46.30 1.19 -6.48
C GLY A 284 -44.94 0.96 -5.85
N VAL A 285 -43.97 1.77 -6.24
CA VAL A 285 -42.64 1.80 -5.62
C VAL A 285 -42.71 2.63 -4.34
N ALA A 286 -42.40 2.01 -3.20
CA ALA A 286 -42.36 2.67 -1.89
C ALA A 286 -40.95 3.23 -1.58
N GLN A 287 -39.91 2.55 -2.08
CA GLN A 287 -38.52 2.99 -1.98
C GLN A 287 -37.81 2.58 -3.27
N GLU A 288 -37.17 3.56 -3.91
CA GLU A 288 -36.33 3.35 -5.10
C GLU A 288 -35.20 2.37 -4.80
N PRO A 289 -34.66 1.67 -5.82
CA PRO A 289 -33.57 0.72 -5.63
C PRO A 289 -32.37 1.31 -4.88
N TYR A 290 -31.84 0.54 -3.94
CA TYR A 290 -30.70 0.88 -3.10
C TYR A 290 -29.91 -0.37 -2.75
N ASP A 291 -28.82 -0.23 -1.99
CA ASP A 291 -28.01 -1.37 -1.51
C ASP A 291 -27.54 -2.28 -2.64
N LEU A 292 -26.87 -1.68 -3.63
CA LEU A 292 -26.29 -2.39 -4.77
C LEU A 292 -25.12 -3.26 -4.31
N THR A 293 -25.21 -4.56 -4.61
CA THR A 293 -24.18 -5.55 -4.34
C THR A 293 -23.78 -6.24 -5.65
N PHE A 294 -22.48 -6.39 -5.87
CA PHE A 294 -21.93 -7.23 -6.94
C PHE A 294 -21.72 -8.63 -6.37
N VAL A 295 -22.38 -9.64 -6.96
CA VAL A 295 -22.43 -11.00 -6.39
C VAL A 295 -21.23 -11.81 -6.88
N ASN A 296 -21.01 -11.84 -8.19
CA ASN A 296 -19.90 -12.52 -8.84
C ASN A 296 -19.76 -12.02 -10.28
N GLY A 297 -18.59 -11.49 -10.61
CA GLY A 297 -18.34 -10.93 -11.94
C GLY A 297 -19.36 -9.85 -12.29
N GLN A 298 -20.03 -10.09 -13.40
CA GLN A 298 -20.99 -9.20 -14.02
C GLN A 298 -22.41 -9.30 -13.44
N ARG A 299 -22.65 -10.11 -12.39
CA ARG A 299 -23.97 -10.21 -11.74
C ARG A 299 -24.09 -9.21 -10.59
N PHE A 300 -25.22 -8.50 -10.54
CA PHE A 300 -25.55 -7.56 -9.48
C PHE A 300 -26.91 -7.87 -8.85
N MET A 301 -27.10 -7.35 -7.64
CA MET A 301 -28.36 -7.36 -6.91
C MET A 301 -28.58 -5.98 -6.29
N THR A 302 -29.80 -5.46 -6.35
CA THR A 302 -30.19 -4.24 -5.63
C THR A 302 -31.52 -4.46 -4.92
N THR A 303 -31.68 -3.86 -3.74
CA THR A 303 -32.91 -3.96 -2.95
C THR A 303 -33.90 -2.88 -3.39
N VAL A 304 -35.16 -3.25 -3.57
CA VAL A 304 -36.27 -2.33 -3.84
C VAL A 304 -37.44 -2.63 -2.88
N VAL A 305 -38.23 -1.61 -2.55
CA VAL A 305 -39.43 -1.80 -1.75
C VAL A 305 -40.64 -1.33 -2.55
N PHE A 306 -41.58 -2.25 -2.74
CA PHE A 306 -42.90 -1.94 -3.29
C PHE A 306 -43.92 -1.80 -2.17
N TRP A 307 -45.02 -1.11 -2.44
CA TRP A 307 -46.24 -1.24 -1.65
C TRP A 307 -47.32 -1.96 -2.48
N ARG A 308 -48.12 -2.80 -1.83
CA ARG A 308 -49.22 -3.54 -2.43
C ARG A 308 -50.42 -3.58 -1.47
N PRO A 309 -51.65 -3.91 -1.93
CA PRO A 309 -52.80 -4.04 -1.05
C PRO A 309 -52.54 -5.12 0.00
N ALA A 310 -53.06 -4.92 1.21
CA ALA A 310 -53.01 -5.98 2.21
C ALA A 310 -53.90 -7.15 1.78
N GLU A 311 -53.44 -8.39 2.02
CA GLU A 311 -54.23 -9.59 1.75
C GLU A 311 -55.49 -9.61 2.63
N GLU A 312 -56.61 -10.09 2.09
CA GLU A 312 -57.86 -10.20 2.85
C GLU A 312 -57.65 -11.09 4.09
N GLY A 313 -57.92 -10.53 5.28
CA GLY A 313 -57.71 -11.20 6.57
C GLY A 313 -56.47 -10.74 7.34
N ALA A 314 -55.71 -9.75 6.85
CA ALA A 314 -54.59 -9.16 7.59
C ALA A 314 -55.05 -8.56 8.94
N THR A 315 -54.43 -9.01 10.02
CA THR A 315 -54.77 -8.66 11.42
C THR A 315 -54.48 -7.20 11.80
N SER A 316 -53.76 -6.45 10.97
CA SER A 316 -53.25 -5.11 11.29
C SER A 316 -54.17 -3.95 10.90
N GLY A 317 -55.28 -4.18 10.18
CA GLY A 317 -56.16 -3.12 9.69
C GLY A 317 -55.51 -2.16 8.66
N ALA A 318 -54.27 -2.44 8.25
CA ALA A 318 -53.56 -1.67 7.24
C ALA A 318 -54.14 -1.97 5.85
N ARG A 319 -54.36 -0.92 5.05
CA ARG A 319 -54.86 -1.06 3.66
C ARG A 319 -53.79 -1.52 2.68
N THR A 320 -52.52 -1.33 3.04
CA THR A 320 -51.35 -1.64 2.22
C THR A 320 -50.27 -2.31 3.06
N THR A 321 -49.44 -3.13 2.43
CA THR A 321 -48.26 -3.75 3.03
C THR A 321 -47.02 -3.43 2.19
N SER A 322 -45.86 -3.29 2.83
CA SER A 322 -44.59 -3.15 2.14
C SER A 322 -44.07 -4.53 1.73
N TYR A 323 -43.50 -4.59 0.54
CA TYR A 323 -42.89 -5.78 -0.03
C TYR A 323 -41.46 -5.44 -0.43
N ARG A 324 -40.52 -5.78 0.45
CA ARG A 324 -39.08 -5.67 0.18
C ARG A 324 -38.64 -6.88 -0.62
N THR A 325 -37.92 -6.63 -1.69
CA THR A 325 -37.38 -7.65 -2.58
C THR A 325 -36.11 -7.16 -3.26
N SER A 326 -35.44 -8.04 -4.00
CA SER A 326 -34.26 -7.68 -4.78
C SER A 326 -34.56 -7.72 -6.27
N LEU A 327 -33.99 -6.80 -7.04
CA LEU A 327 -33.86 -6.93 -8.48
C LEU A 327 -32.45 -7.44 -8.77
N VAL A 328 -32.38 -8.54 -9.52
CA VAL A 328 -31.12 -9.19 -9.89
C VAL A 328 -30.93 -9.06 -11.38
N GLY A 329 -29.70 -8.81 -11.80
CA GLY A 329 -29.37 -8.64 -13.20
C GLY A 329 -27.91 -8.91 -13.49
N THR A 330 -27.58 -8.82 -14.77
CA THR A 330 -26.20 -8.83 -15.27
C THR A 330 -25.92 -7.54 -16.01
N TYR A 331 -24.64 -7.17 -16.09
CA TYR A 331 -24.19 -6.07 -16.92
C TYR A 331 -23.07 -6.52 -17.85
N THR A 332 -23.02 -5.98 -19.06
CA THR A 332 -21.91 -6.17 -20.00
C THR A 332 -21.41 -4.81 -20.43
N ILE A 333 -20.09 -4.70 -20.64
CA ILE A 333 -19.42 -3.48 -21.06
C ILE A 333 -18.63 -3.81 -22.32
N ASP A 334 -18.90 -3.09 -23.40
CA ASP A 334 -18.14 -3.14 -24.64
C ASP A 334 -17.66 -1.72 -24.98
N GLY A 335 -16.39 -1.44 -24.69
CA GLY A 335 -15.87 -0.07 -24.69
C GLY A 335 -16.62 0.81 -23.67
N ASP A 336 -17.30 1.85 -24.16
CA ASP A 336 -18.10 2.77 -23.35
C ASP A 336 -19.59 2.35 -23.28
N ASP A 337 -19.99 1.28 -23.99
CA ASP A 337 -21.38 0.85 -24.03
C ASP A 337 -21.69 -0.12 -22.88
N LEU A 338 -22.47 0.36 -21.91
CA LEU A 338 -23.01 -0.44 -20.80
C LEU A 338 -24.40 -1.00 -21.14
N THR A 339 -24.53 -2.31 -21.15
CA THR A 339 -25.82 -3.02 -21.28
C THR A 339 -26.19 -3.68 -19.95
N ILE A 340 -27.43 -3.50 -19.51
CA ILE A 340 -27.95 -4.07 -18.26
C ILE A 340 -29.17 -4.93 -18.57
N GLU A 341 -29.15 -6.18 -18.11
CA GLU A 341 -30.23 -7.14 -18.30
C GLU A 341 -30.72 -7.67 -16.95
N PHE A 342 -32.01 -7.55 -16.68
CA PHE A 342 -32.60 -8.09 -15.44
C PHE A 342 -32.93 -9.57 -15.61
N THR A 343 -32.54 -10.38 -14.63
CA THR A 343 -32.82 -11.81 -14.61
C THR A 343 -34.33 -12.01 -14.36
N PRO A 344 -35.01 -12.88 -15.14
CA PRO A 344 -36.40 -13.24 -14.87
C PRO A 344 -36.57 -13.69 -13.42
N TRP A 345 -37.65 -13.25 -12.77
CA TRP A 345 -37.86 -13.47 -11.33
C TRP A 345 -37.82 -14.94 -10.90
N GLU A 346 -38.19 -15.85 -11.79
CA GLU A 346 -38.18 -17.30 -11.53
C GLU A 346 -36.77 -17.91 -11.61
N ASP A 347 -35.82 -17.18 -12.20
CA ASP A 347 -34.42 -17.57 -12.41
C ASP A 347 -33.44 -16.80 -11.49
N GLN A 348 -33.96 -16.03 -10.53
CA GLN A 348 -33.16 -15.20 -9.61
C GLN A 348 -32.51 -15.99 -8.47
#